data_AF-A0A1Y2B4W5-F1
#
_entry.id   AF-A0A1Y2B4W5-F1
#
_cell.length_a   1.000
_cell.length_b   1.000
_cell.length_c   1.000
_cell.angle_alpha   90.00
_cell.angle_beta   90.00
_cell.angle_gamma   90.00
#
_symmetry.space_group_name_H-M   'P 1'
#
loop_
_entity.id
_entity.type
_entity.pdbx_description
1 polymer ?
#
loop_
_entity_poly.entity_id
_entity_poly.type
_entity_poly.pdbx_seq_one_letter_code
_entity_poly.pdbx_strand_id
1 'polypeptide(L)' 'LEWPPSSPDLNPIENLWHILKVWRQKKYGLPRSRDELIEQIFAVWEEIDSSLCESLLLSIHNRLEECVRVKGRWTRY' A
#
# COMPACT_ATOMS: atom_id res chain seq x y z
N LEU A 1 -12.67 14.52 -4.03
CA LEU A 1 -11.46 14.90 -3.27
C LEU A 1 -10.45 15.43 -4.25
N GLU A 2 -9.93 16.63 -4.03
CA GLU A 2 -8.79 17.14 -4.80
C GLU A 2 -7.54 16.42 -4.30
N TRP A 3 -6.77 15.83 -5.21
CA TRP A 3 -5.52 15.14 -4.90
C TRP A 3 -4.34 15.99 -5.39
N PRO A 4 -3.38 16.34 -4.52
CA PRO A 4 -2.22 17.08 -4.94
C PRO A 4 -1.34 16.25 -5.90
N PRO A 5 -0.77 16.86 -6.95
CA PRO A 5 0.14 16.16 -7.84
C PRO A 5 1.38 15.68 -7.06
N SER A 6 1.91 14.52 -7.46
CA SER A 6 3.14 13.93 -6.89
C SER A 6 3.08 13.60 -5.39
N SER A 7 1.91 13.24 -4.84
CA SER A 7 1.75 12.81 -3.44
C SER A 7 1.37 11.33 -3.31
N PRO A 8 2.24 10.38 -3.69
CA PRO A 8 1.99 8.95 -3.46
C PRO A 8 2.00 8.58 -1.97
N ASP A 9 2.76 9.32 -1.16
CA ASP A 9 2.88 9.16 0.29
C ASP A 9 1.56 9.38 1.05
N LEU A 10 0.69 10.22 0.48
CA LEU A 10 -0.66 10.41 1.00
C LEU A 10 -1.59 9.25 0.64
N ASN A 11 -1.30 8.44 -0.38
CA ASN A 11 -2.20 7.42 -0.90
C ASN A 11 -2.03 6.09 -0.14
N PRO A 12 -2.98 5.67 0.69
CA PRO A 12 -2.84 4.47 1.51
C PRO A 12 -2.72 3.17 0.69
N ILE A 13 -3.14 3.18 -0.58
CA ILE A 13 -3.03 2.02 -1.47
C ILE A 13 -1.57 1.64 -1.75
N GLU A 14 -0.63 2.59 -1.70
CA GLU A 14 0.80 2.31 -1.90
C GLU A 14 1.34 1.36 -0.81
N ASN A 15 0.86 1.54 0.43
CA ASN A 15 1.20 0.64 1.54
C ASN A 15 0.54 -0.73 1.35
N LEU A 16 -0.69 -0.77 0.83
CA LEU A 16 -1.35 -2.04 0.50
C LEU A 16 -0.57 -2.81 -0.58
N TRP A 17 -0.10 -2.12 -1.63
CA TRP A 17 0.77 -2.72 -2.65
C TRP A 17 2.09 -3.22 -2.06
N HIS A 18 2.68 -2.49 -1.12
CA HIS A 18 3.87 -2.94 -0.41
C HIS A 18 3.61 -4.23 0.37
N ILE A 19 2.53 -4.28 1.16
CA ILE A 19 2.14 -5.45 1.95
C ILE A 19 1.93 -6.67 1.04
N LEU A 20 1.16 -6.51 -0.03
CA LEU A 20 0.91 -7.57 -1.01
C LEU A 20 2.21 -8.12 -1.58
N LYS A 21 3.12 -7.25 -2.03
CA LYS A 21 4.42 -7.67 -2.58
C LYS A 21 5.23 -8.47 -1.56
N VAL A 22 5.30 -8.00 -0.31
CA VAL A 22 6.05 -8.66 0.77
C VAL A 22 5.45 -10.03 1.11
N TRP A 23 4.13 -10.10 1.28
CA TRP A 23 3.44 -11.34 1.62
C TRP A 23 3.58 -12.37 0.50
N ARG A 24 3.40 -11.95 -0.75
CA ARG A 24 3.58 -12.79 -1.93
C ARG A 24 4.99 -13.33 -2.03
N GLN A 25 6.01 -12.46 -1.90
CA GLN A 25 7.41 -12.88 -1.93
C GLN A 25 7.75 -13.85 -0.80
N LYS A 26 7.25 -13.61 0.42
CA LYS A 26 7.47 -14.48 1.58
C LYS A 26 6.82 -15.87 1.40
N LYS A 27 5.64 -15.92 0.79
CA LYS A 27 4.85 -17.14 0.63
C LYS A 27 5.32 -18.01 -0.54
N TYR A 28 5.66 -17.38 -1.68
CA TYR A 28 5.91 -18.10 -2.93
C TYR A 28 7.32 -17.94 -3.49
N GLY A 29 8.11 -16.97 -2.99
CA GLY A 29 9.45 -16.70 -3.52
C GLY A 29 9.44 -16.06 -4.92
N LEU A 30 10.39 -16.45 -5.77
CA LEU A 30 10.51 -15.95 -7.14
C LEU A 30 9.53 -16.68 -8.07
N PRO A 31 8.65 -15.95 -8.79
CA PRO A 31 7.75 -16.56 -9.75
C PRO A 31 8.53 -17.01 -11.00
N ARG A 32 8.10 -18.10 -11.62
CA ARG A 32 8.72 -18.67 -12.83
C ARG A 32 8.04 -18.20 -14.12
N SER A 33 6.82 -17.70 -14.03
CA SER A 33 6.08 -17.14 -15.16
C SER A 33 5.22 -15.93 -14.75
N ARG A 34 4.74 -15.18 -15.76
CA ARG A 34 3.79 -14.09 -15.56
C ARG A 34 2.46 -14.61 -15.01
N ASP A 35 1.98 -15.76 -15.48
CA ASP A 35 0.68 -16.29 -15.07
C ASP A 35 0.72 -16.76 -13.61
N GLU A 36 1.81 -17.43 -13.21
CA GLU A 36 2.04 -17.81 -11.81
C GLU A 36 2.10 -16.56 -10.91
N LEU A 37 2.79 -15.50 -11.36
CA LEU A 37 2.81 -14.23 -10.63
C LEU A 37 1.40 -13.67 -10.40
N ILE A 38 0.56 -13.68 -11.45
CA ILE A 38 -0.82 -13.16 -11.37
C ILE A 38 -1.66 -13.98 -10.39
N GLU A 39 -1.60 -15.30 -10.49
CA GLU A 39 -2.32 -16.22 -9.58
C GLU A 39 -1.91 -16.01 -8.12
N GLN A 40 -0.60 -15.90 -7.86
CA GLN A 40 -0.07 -15.63 -6.53
C GLN A 40 -0.52 -14.28 -5.97
N ILE A 41 -0.61 -13.24 -6.81
CA ILE A 41 -1.11 -11.92 -6.42
C ILE A 41 -2.57 -12.00 -5.98
N PHE A 42 -3.43 -12.66 -6.76
CA PHE A 42 -4.84 -12.83 -6.40
C PHE A 42 -5.02 -13.66 -5.14
N ALA A 43 -4.27 -14.75 -4.98
CA ALA A 43 -4.32 -15.57 -3.76
C ALA A 43 -3.99 -14.75 -2.51
N VAL A 44 -2.93 -13.93 -2.56
CA VAL A 44 -2.56 -13.05 -1.44
C VAL A 44 -3.58 -11.94 -1.23
N TRP A 45 -4.16 -11.40 -2.30
CA TRP A 45 -5.20 -10.37 -2.21
C TRP A 45 -6.41 -10.85 -1.42
N GLU A 46 -6.87 -12.08 -1.67
CA GLU A 46 -7.99 -12.68 -0.93
C GLU A 46 -7.67 -12.95 0.55
N GLU A 47 -6.38 -13.02 0.92
CA GLU A 47 -5.94 -13.16 2.33
C GLU A 47 -5.88 -11.82 3.08
N ILE A 48 -6.00 -10.69 2.38
CA ILE A 48 -5.97 -9.37 3.01
C ILE A 48 -7.31 -9.11 3.69
N ASP A 49 -7.27 -9.03 5.01
CA ASP A 49 -8.43 -8.71 5.84
C ASP A 49 -8.87 -7.24 5.64
N SER A 50 -10.18 -7.00 5.62
CA SER A 50 -10.76 -5.66 5.53
C SER A 50 -10.32 -4.73 6.67
N SER A 51 -10.06 -5.28 7.86
CA SER A 51 -9.53 -4.53 9.01
C SER A 51 -8.15 -3.93 8.74
N LEU A 52 -7.32 -4.58 7.92
CA LEU A 52 -6.03 -4.01 7.49
C LEU A 52 -6.28 -2.78 6.61
N CYS A 53 -7.20 -2.88 5.66
CA CYS A 53 -7.61 -1.75 4.81
C CYS A 53 -8.19 -0.60 5.65
N GLU A 54 -9.04 -0.89 6.64
CA GLU A 54 -9.56 0.12 7.57
C GLU A 54 -8.44 0.80 8.35
N SER A 55 -7.46 0.05 8.85
CA SER A 55 -6.31 0.63 9.56
C SER A 55 -5.48 1.57 8.68
N LEU A 56 -5.29 1.23 7.40
CA LEU A 56 -4.61 2.07 6.41
C LEU A 56 -5.40 3.35 6.13
N LEU A 57 -6.72 3.27 6.03
CA LEU A 57 -7.59 4.43 5.86
C LEU A 57 -7.56 5.35 7.09
N LEU A 58 -7.62 4.79 8.30
CA LEU A 58 -7.54 5.56 9.55
C LEU A 58 -6.18 6.27 9.70
N SER A 59 -5.12 5.74 9.09
CA SER A 59 -3.80 6.39 9.08
C SER A 59 -3.75 7.70 8.28
N ILE A 60 -4.76 8.00 7.44
CA ILE A 60 -4.74 9.16 6.55
C ILE A 60 -4.66 10.48 7.33
N HIS A 61 -5.26 10.54 8.52
CA HIS A 61 -5.18 11.72 9.38
C HIS A 61 -3.72 12.02 9.75
N ASN A 62 -2.99 11.02 10.20
CA ASN A 62 -1.58 11.14 10.56
C ASN A 62 -0.69 11.52 9.36
N ARG A 63 -1.03 11.07 8.15
CA ARG A 63 -0.33 11.43 6.91
C ARG A 63 -0.54 12.89 6.55
N LEU A 64 -1.77 13.38 6.68
CA LEU A 64 -2.11 14.78 6.44
C LEU A 64 -1.44 15.70 7.46
N GLU A 65 -1.45 15.35 8.74
CA GLU A 65 -0.73 16.09 9.79
C GLU A 65 0.78 16.16 9.50
N GLU A 66 1.36 15.04 9.07
CA GLU A 66 2.78 14.98 8.70
C GLU A 66 3.07 15.87 7.49
N CYS A 67 2.22 15.82 6.45
CA CYS A 67 2.33 16.67 5.27
C CYS A 67 2.29 18.17 5.63
N VAL A 68 1.39 18.56 6.53
CA VAL A 68 1.33 19.93 7.06
C VAL A 68 2.62 20.27 7.82
N ARG A 69 3.10 19.37 8.68
CA ARG A 69 4.33 19.55 9.47
C ARG A 69 5.55 19.79 8.58
N VAL A 70 5.67 19.06 7.48
CA VAL A 70 6.77 19.20 6.51
C VAL A 70 6.49 20.24 5.41
N LYS A 71 5.39 20.99 5.52
CA LYS A 71 4.97 22.05 4.59
C LYS A 71 4.83 21.56 3.14
N GLY A 72 4.20 20.41 2.95
CA GLY A 72 3.95 19.81 1.63
C GLY A 72 5.17 19.15 0.98
N ARG A 73 6.26 18.97 1.73
CA ARG A 73 7.41 18.16 1.30
C ARG A 73 7.15 16.66 1.55
N TRP A 74 8.08 15.83 1.11
CA TRP A 74 8.04 14.37 1.28
C TRP A 74 7.84 13.97 2.73
N THR A 75 6.84 13.13 2.97
CA THR A 75 6.62 12.50 4.28
C THR A 75 7.33 11.14 4.36
N ARG A 76 7.31 10.52 5.54
CA ARG A 76 7.87 9.17 5.75
C ARG A 76 6.97 8.03 5.24
N TYR A 77 5.77 8.36 4.76
CA TYR A 77 4.71 7.39 4.45
C TYR A 77 4.78 6.86 3.03
#